data_AF-A0A1D4MVY4-F1
#
_entry.id   AF-A0A1D4MVY4-F1
#
_cell.length_a   1.000
_cell.length_b   1.000
_cell.length_c   1.000
_cell.angle_alpha   90.00
_cell.angle_beta   90.00
_cell.angle_gamma   90.00
#
_symmetry.space_group_name_H-M   'P 1'
#
loop_
_entity.id
_entity.type
_entity.pdbx_description
1 polymer ?
#
loop_
_entity_poly.entity_id
_entity_poly.type
_entity_poly.pdbx_seq_one_letter_code
_entity_poly.pdbx_strand_id
1 'polypeptide(L)' 'MMPKSQQIILAICLILFIFNLITPILGEVFNISVIDFSSIILKITQGLFVIIFSIFTYRQIKRKGWK' A
#
# COMPACT_ATOMS: atom_id res chain seq x y z
N MET A 1 22.52 3.91 7.35
CA MET A 1 21.35 3.90 8.25
C MET A 1 20.19 4.60 7.54
N MET A 2 18.97 4.04 7.54
CA MET A 2 17.84 4.65 6.81
C MET A 2 17.33 5.90 7.55
N PRO A 3 17.21 7.06 6.88
CA PRO A 3 16.74 8.28 7.55
C PRO A 3 15.32 8.11 8.10
N LYS A 4 15.03 8.72 9.25
CA LYS A 4 13.73 8.54 9.95
C LYS A 4 12.52 8.85 9.06
N SER A 5 12.61 9.85 8.18
CA SER A 5 11.54 10.17 7.22
C SER A 5 11.25 9.03 6.24
N GLN A 6 12.25 8.25 5.83
CA GLN A 6 12.05 7.07 4.99
C GLN A 6 11.50 5.89 5.79
N GLN A 7 11.89 5.74 7.06
CA GLN A 7 11.33 4.69 7.93
C GLN A 7 9.83 4.90 8.16
N ILE A 8 9.41 6.14 8.35
CA ILE A 8 7.98 6.49 8.50
C ILE A 8 7.22 6.14 7.21
N ILE A 9 7.72 6.53 6.03
CA ILE A 9 7.05 6.21 4.76
C ILE A 9 7.02 4.69 4.52
N LEU A 10 8.08 3.96 4.89
CA LEU A 10 8.10 2.49 4.81
C LEU A 10 7.03 1.89 5.72
N ALA A 11 6.93 2.34 6.98
CA ALA A 11 5.94 1.84 7.92
C ALA A 11 4.51 2.09 7.40
N ILE A 12 4.25 3.28 6.85
CA ILE A 12 2.97 3.61 6.21
C ILE A 12 2.70 2.69 5.02
N CYS A 13 3.69 2.45 4.15
CA CYS A 13 3.54 1.54 3.02
C CYS A 13 3.24 0.10 3.48
N LEU A 14 3.88 -0.39 4.53
CA LEU A 14 3.63 -1.73 5.06
C LEU A 14 2.22 -1.86 5.65
N ILE A 15 1.77 -0.86 6.39
CA ILE A 15 0.39 -0.83 6.93
C ILE A 15 -0.63 -0.81 5.78
N LEU A 16 -0.42 0.06 4.78
CA LEU A 16 -1.31 0.12 3.62
C LEU A 16 -1.28 -1.15 2.77
N PHE A 17 -0.14 -1.82 2.70
CA PHE A 17 -0.02 -3.11 2.01
C PHE A 17 -0.85 -4.19 2.71
N ILE A 18 -0.69 -4.32 4.02
CA ILE A 18 -1.47 -5.25 4.85
C ILE A 18 -2.97 -4.95 4.72
N PHE A 19 -3.35 -3.67 4.80
CA PHE A 19 -4.74 -3.24 4.64
C PHE A 19 -5.30 -3.60 3.25
N ASN A 20 -4.54 -3.35 2.18
CA ASN A 20 -4.98 -3.71 0.81
C ASN A 20 -5.12 -5.21 0.59
N LEU A 21 -4.44 -6.04 1.39
CA LEU A 21 -4.49 -7.49 1.31
C LEU A 21 -5.65 -8.06 2.14
N ILE A 22 -5.81 -7.57 3.37
CA ILE A 22 -6.81 -8.09 4.32
C ILE A 22 -8.22 -7.58 4.03
N THR A 23 -8.39 -6.30 3.72
CA THR A 23 -9.71 -5.68 3.50
C THR A 23 -10.58 -6.40 2.46
N PRO A 24 -10.09 -6.74 1.24
CA PRO A 24 -10.91 -7.47 0.27
C PRO A 24 -11.24 -8.90 0.72
N ILE A 25 -10.33 -9.57 1.45
CA ILE A 25 -10.59 -10.91 2.02
C ILE A 25 -11.72 -10.84 3.05
N LEU A 26 -11.70 -9.83 3.93
CA LEU A 26 -12.78 -9.62 4.89
C LEU A 26 -14.09 -9.26 4.19
N GLY A 27 -14.05 -8.44 3.14
CA GLY A 27 -15.25 -8.10 2.36
C GLY A 27 -15.92 -9.33 1.75
N GLU A 28 -15.13 -10.23 1.18
CA GLU A 28 -15.62 -11.50 0.63
C GLU A 28 -16.18 -12.41 1.74
N VAL A 29 -15.41 -12.62 2.83
CA VAL A 29 -15.79 -13.52 3.94
C VAL A 29 -17.07 -13.07 4.64
N PHE A 30 -17.23 -11.76 4.86
CA PHE A 30 -18.39 -11.20 5.55
C PHE A 30 -19.51 -10.76 4.60
N ASN A 31 -19.38 -10.99 3.29
CA ASN A 31 -20.35 -10.58 2.27
C ASN A 31 -20.65 -9.07 2.28
N ILE A 32 -19.63 -8.25 2.53
CA ILE A 32 -19.74 -6.79 2.58
C ILE A 32 -19.42 -6.21 1.21
N SER A 33 -20.47 -5.91 0.44
CA SER A 33 -20.39 -5.41 -0.94
C SER A 33 -19.55 -4.14 -1.12
N VAL A 34 -19.42 -3.31 -0.07
CA VAL A 34 -18.65 -2.06 -0.10
C VAL A 34 -17.14 -2.31 -0.12
N ILE A 35 -16.67 -3.44 0.40
CA ILE A 35 -15.24 -3.81 0.50
C ILE A 35 -14.97 -5.18 -0.12
N ASP A 36 -15.81 -5.60 -1.05
CA ASP A 36 -15.61 -6.80 -1.86
C ASP A 36 -14.57 -6.55 -2.98
N PHE A 37 -13.95 -7.60 -3.55
CA PHE A 37 -12.93 -7.50 -4.61
C PHE A 37 -13.41 -6.72 -5.84
N SER A 38 -14.72 -6.73 -6.11
CA SER A 38 -15.33 -5.97 -7.21
C SER A 38 -15.48 -4.47 -6.89
N SER A 39 -15.40 -4.08 -5.62
CA SER A 39 -15.70 -2.73 -5.15
C SER A 39 -14.79 -1.67 -5.79
N ILE A 40 -15.42 -0.62 -6.31
CA ILE A 40 -14.73 0.54 -6.87
C ILE A 40 -13.87 1.24 -5.80
N ILE A 41 -14.31 1.24 -4.54
CA ILE A 41 -13.60 1.89 -3.44
C ILE A 41 -12.26 1.18 -3.21
N LEU A 42 -12.28 -0.16 -3.17
CA LEU A 42 -11.06 -0.95 -3.03
C LEU A 42 -10.10 -0.75 -4.19
N LYS A 43 -10.61 -0.72 -5.43
CA LYS A 43 -9.78 -0.47 -6.62
C LYS A 43 -9.10 0.90 -6.56
N ILE A 44 -9.80 1.94 -6.08
CA ILE A 44 -9.22 3.27 -5.88
C ILE A 44 -8.16 3.24 -4.79
N THR A 45 -8.42 2.59 -3.65
CA THR A 45 -7.45 2.45 -2.55
C THR A 45 -6.20 1.69 -2.97
N GLN A 46 -6.35 0.60 -3.72
CA GLN A 46 -5.24 -0.16 -4.29
C GLN A 46 -4.44 0.69 -5.29
N GLY A 47 -5.11 1.44 -6.15
CA GLY A 47 -4.45 2.36 -7.08
C GLY A 47 -3.62 3.43 -6.37
N LEU A 48 -4.19 4.06 -5.33
CA LEU A 48 -3.46 5.03 -4.49
C LEU A 48 -2.26 4.40 -3.79
N PHE A 49 -2.40 3.17 -3.29
CA PHE A 49 -1.29 2.44 -2.70
C PHE A 49 -0.17 2.22 -3.71
N VAL A 50 -0.47 1.80 -4.95
CA VAL A 50 0.54 1.61 -6.00
C VAL A 50 1.29 2.91 -6.28
N ILE A 51 0.60 4.06 -6.32
CA ILE A 51 1.24 5.38 -6.53
C ILE A 51 2.20 5.70 -5.38
N ILE A 52 1.74 5.58 -4.13
CA ILE A 52 2.55 5.86 -2.94
C ILE A 52 3.77 4.92 -2.87
N PHE A 53 3.56 3.63 -3.14
CA PHE A 53 4.61 2.62 -3.15
C PHE A 53 5.64 2.88 -4.25
N SER A 54 5.20 3.34 -5.42
CA SER A 54 6.10 3.72 -6.52
C SER A 54 6.96 4.92 -6.15
N ILE A 55 6.38 5.97 -5.55
CA ILE A 55 7.10 7.14 -5.05
C ILE A 55 8.12 6.72 -3.98
N PHE A 56 7.71 5.87 -3.03
CA PHE A 56 8.59 5.34 -2.00
C PHE A 56 9.78 4.59 -2.62
N THR A 57 9.50 3.66 -3.54
CA THR A 57 10.50 2.83 -4.21
C THR A 57 11.48 3.68 -5.01
N TYR A 58 10.99 4.65 -5.78
CA TYR A 58 11.84 5.62 -6.47
C TYR A 58 12.77 6.38 -5.52
N ARG A 59 12.24 6.86 -4.38
CA ARG A 59 13.06 7.55 -3.37
C ARG A 59 14.09 6.63 -2.72
N GLN A 60 13.78 5.35 -2.52
CA GLN A 60 14.72 4.35 -2.00
C GLN A 60 15.85 4.10 -2.99
N ILE A 61 15.51 3.85 -4.25
CA ILE A 61 16.45 3.63 -5.35
C ILE A 61 17.40 4.83 -5.50
N LYS A 62 16.85 6.06 -5.58
CA LYS A 62 17.65 7.28 -5.73
C LYS A 62 18.65 7.48 -4.59
N ARG A 63 18.32 7.08 -3.36
CA ARG A 63 19.22 7.26 -2.20
C ARG A 63 20.28 6.18 -2.07
N LYS A 64 19.92 4.92 -2.29
CA LYS A 64 20.86 3.81 -2.11
C LYS A 64 21.76 3.61 -3.33
N GLY A 65 21.35 4.14 -4.49
CA GLY A 65 21.91 3.75 -5.78
C GLY A 65 21.52 2.31 -6.10
N TRP A 66 21.47 1.95 -7.38
CA TRP A 66 21.56 0.54 -7.76
C TRP A 66 23.00 0.12 -7.45
N LYS A 67 23.23 -0.43 -6.26
CA LYS A 67 24.42 -1.22 -5.97
C LYS A 67 24.11 -2.67 -6.27
#